data_AF-A0A0F7VMH1-F1
#
_entry.id   AF-A0A0F7VMH1-F1
#
_cell.length_a   1.000
_cell.length_b   1.000
_cell.length_c   1.000
_cell.angle_alpha   90.00
_cell.angle_beta   90.00
_cell.angle_gamma   90.00
#
_symmetry.space_group_name_H-M   'P 1'
#
loop_
_entity.id
_entity.type
_entity.pdbx_description
1 polymer ?
#
loop_
_entity_poly.entity_id
_entity_poly.type
_entity_poly.pdbx_seq_one_letter_code
_entity_poly.pdbx_strand_id
1 'polypeptide(L)'
;MAGPFPSTDGNAVPALDDTELGGLLDDLDGIHAGIDLIRDGIRLIALERLTPEQTQLLTVTLAGSPDGTDVLGLIAQAVARLTDPDTNPALRTLPFDRQKTCQQAGEHLVFDLADPNLRDHASRASAAIHTD
;
A
#
# COMPACT_ATOMS: atom_id res chain seq x y z
N MET A 1 -3.71 24.83 -6.44
CA MET A 1 -2.74 25.96 -6.52
C MET A 1 -1.43 25.37 -7.01
N ALA A 2 -0.88 25.84 -8.14
CA ALA A 2 0.45 25.43 -8.59
C ALA A 2 1.50 26.01 -7.62
N GLY A 3 2.39 25.17 -7.10
CA GLY A 3 3.48 25.59 -6.21
C GLY A 3 4.45 26.56 -6.90
N PRO A 4 5.37 27.19 -6.12
CA PRO A 4 6.11 28.39 -6.52
C PRO A 4 7.20 28.19 -7.59
N PHE A 5 7.34 27.00 -8.17
CA PHE A 5 8.38 26.70 -9.15
C PHE A 5 7.76 26.23 -10.49
N PRO A 6 8.03 26.93 -11.61
CA PRO A 6 7.60 26.48 -12.93
C PRO A 6 8.22 25.11 -13.25
N SER A 7 7.49 24.25 -13.95
CA SER A 7 7.99 22.95 -14.38
C SER A 7 9.13 23.14 -15.39
N THR A 8 10.34 22.75 -15.01
CA THR A 8 11.51 22.63 -15.89
C THR A 8 11.83 21.15 -16.08
N ASP A 9 12.51 20.79 -17.17
CA ASP A 9 12.91 19.40 -17.45
C ASP A 9 13.75 18.79 -16.31
N GLY A 10 14.47 19.63 -15.52
CA GLY A 10 15.26 19.20 -14.37
C GLY A 10 14.48 18.96 -13.07
N ASN A 11 13.17 19.25 -13.03
CA ASN A 11 12.30 19.06 -11.86
C ASN A 11 10.93 18.46 -12.25
N ALA A 12 10.86 17.83 -13.41
CA ALA A 12 9.67 17.09 -13.83
C ALA A 12 9.56 15.80 -13.02
N VAL A 13 8.32 15.40 -12.69
CA VAL A 13 8.08 14.08 -12.11
C VAL A 13 8.33 13.05 -13.22
N PRO A 14 9.23 12.06 -13.03
CA PRO A 14 9.51 11.06 -14.05
C PRO A 14 8.26 10.24 -14.42
N ALA A 15 8.20 9.77 -15.66
CA ALA A 15 7.17 8.83 -16.08
C ALA A 15 7.33 7.48 -15.36
N LEU A 16 6.22 6.75 -15.21
CA LEU A 16 6.20 5.39 -14.65
C LEU A 16 6.45 4.30 -15.70
N ASP A 17 6.27 4.62 -16.97
CA ASP A 17 6.49 3.67 -18.07
C ASP A 17 7.92 3.12 -18.00
N ASP A 18 8.06 1.81 -18.26
CA ASP A 18 9.32 1.08 -18.20
C ASP A 18 10.02 1.05 -16.81
N THR A 19 9.28 1.36 -15.73
CA THR A 19 9.75 1.16 -14.34
C THR A 19 9.18 -0.11 -13.73
N GLU A 20 9.81 -0.62 -12.66
CA GLU A 20 9.29 -1.77 -11.89
C GLU A 20 7.89 -1.48 -11.32
N LEU A 21 7.68 -0.26 -10.80
CA LEU A 21 6.35 0.15 -10.34
C LEU A 21 5.34 0.18 -11.49
N GLY A 22 5.72 0.69 -12.66
CA GLY A 22 4.87 0.69 -13.86
C GLY A 22 4.41 -0.72 -14.23
N GLY A 23 5.35 -1.66 -14.32
CA GLY A 23 5.04 -3.07 -14.59
C GLY A 23 4.09 -3.70 -13.56
N LEU A 24 4.31 -3.43 -12.26
CA LEU A 24 3.42 -3.93 -11.20
C LEU A 24 1.99 -3.36 -11.31
N LEU A 25 1.83 -2.10 -11.71
CA LEU A 25 0.51 -1.49 -11.90
C LEU A 25 -0.22 -2.14 -13.10
N ASP A 26 0.50 -2.46 -14.17
CA ASP A 26 -0.05 -3.10 -15.37
C ASP A 26 -0.45 -4.56 -15.10
N ASP A 27 0.35 -5.31 -14.34
CA ASP A 27 0.05 -6.69 -13.95
C ASP A 27 -1.23 -6.82 -13.11
N LEU A 28 -1.63 -5.75 -12.42
CA LEU A 28 -2.83 -5.71 -11.59
C LEU A 28 -4.10 -5.25 -12.34
N ASP A 29 -4.00 -4.91 -13.62
CA ASP A 29 -5.12 -4.36 -14.40
C ASP A 29 -6.28 -5.34 -14.60
N GLY A 30 -7.49 -4.87 -14.30
CA GLY A 30 -8.72 -5.57 -14.60
C GLY A 30 -9.02 -6.77 -13.68
N ILE A 31 -8.22 -6.97 -12.63
CA ILE A 31 -8.45 -8.05 -11.65
C ILE A 31 -9.77 -7.85 -10.90
N HIS A 32 -10.01 -6.61 -10.43
CA HIS A 32 -11.20 -6.23 -9.67
C HIS A 32 -11.28 -4.71 -9.61
N ALA A 33 -12.49 -4.12 -9.70
CA ALA A 33 -12.67 -2.66 -9.70
C ALA A 33 -12.03 -1.96 -8.47
N GLY A 34 -12.02 -2.63 -7.31
CA GLY A 34 -11.33 -2.11 -6.12
C GLY A 34 -9.79 -2.09 -6.25
N ILE A 35 -9.21 -3.06 -6.97
CA ILE A 35 -7.76 -3.08 -7.26
C ILE A 35 -7.42 -2.02 -8.30
N ASP A 36 -8.28 -1.81 -9.30
CA ASP A 36 -8.10 -0.74 -10.29
C ASP A 36 -8.07 0.65 -9.62
N LEU A 37 -8.94 0.88 -8.63
CA LEU A 37 -8.94 2.11 -7.84
C LEU A 37 -7.68 2.28 -6.99
N ILE A 38 -7.17 1.20 -6.38
CA ILE A 38 -5.89 1.24 -5.65
C ILE A 38 -4.76 1.58 -6.61
N ARG A 39 -4.71 0.92 -7.78
CA ARG A 39 -3.72 1.19 -8.82
C ARG A 39 -3.75 2.65 -9.25
N ASP A 40 -4.93 3.17 -9.56
CA ASP A 40 -5.10 4.57 -9.99
C ASP A 40 -4.68 5.54 -8.87
N GLY A 41 -4.96 5.21 -7.61
CA GLY A 41 -4.48 5.96 -6.44
C GLY A 41 -2.95 5.95 -6.29
N ILE A 42 -2.30 4.79 -6.47
CA ILE A 42 -0.83 4.68 -6.45
C ILE A 42 -0.21 5.45 -7.61
N ARG A 43 -0.79 5.35 -8.82
CA ARG A 43 -0.35 6.11 -9.99
C ARG A 43 -0.47 7.62 -9.75
N LEU A 44 -1.57 8.07 -9.14
CA LEU A 44 -1.75 9.47 -8.75
C LEU A 44 -0.65 9.92 -7.77
N ILE A 45 -0.41 9.16 -6.71
CA ILE A 45 0.63 9.48 -5.70
C ILE A 45 2.02 9.57 -6.35
N ALA A 46 2.36 8.61 -7.21
CA ALA A 46 3.70 8.52 -7.79
C ALA A 46 3.97 9.59 -8.87
N LEU A 47 2.93 10.10 -9.53
CA LEU A 47 3.04 11.14 -10.56
C LEU A 47 2.75 12.56 -10.02
N GLU A 48 2.33 12.70 -8.76
CA GLU A 48 2.09 13.99 -8.14
C GLU A 48 3.40 14.71 -7.82
N ARG A 49 3.43 16.03 -8.03
CA ARG A 49 4.54 16.87 -7.56
C ARG A 49 4.34 17.19 -6.08
N LEU A 50 4.90 16.34 -5.22
CA LEU A 50 4.83 16.46 -3.77
C LEU A 50 5.81 17.51 -3.23
N THR A 51 5.43 18.20 -2.15
CA THR A 51 6.38 18.91 -1.27
C THR A 51 7.13 17.92 -0.36
N PRO A 52 8.24 18.33 0.29
CA PRO A 52 8.91 17.50 1.28
C PRO A 52 7.95 17.00 2.38
N GLU A 53 7.09 17.87 2.90
CA GLU A 53 6.12 17.51 3.95
C GLU A 53 5.09 16.50 3.45
N GLN A 54 4.59 16.67 2.22
CA GLN A 54 3.67 15.70 1.61
C GLN A 54 4.35 14.34 1.39
N THR A 55 5.61 14.34 0.96
CA THR A 55 6.41 13.12 0.75
C THR A 55 6.65 12.40 2.07
N GLN A 56 7.01 13.15 3.11
CA GLN A 56 7.19 12.65 4.47
C GLN A 56 5.92 11.95 4.98
N LEU A 57 4.77 12.62 4.84
CA LEU A 57 3.48 12.12 5.30
C LEU A 57 3.06 10.87 4.54
N LEU A 58 3.09 10.91 3.20
CA LEU A 58 2.68 9.77 2.35
C LEU A 58 3.52 8.53 2.61
N THR A 59 4.84 8.70 2.81
CA THR A 59 5.73 7.57 3.12
C THR A 59 5.30 6.83 4.40
N VAL A 60 4.94 7.58 5.45
CA VAL A 60 4.46 6.98 6.72
C VAL A 60 3.07 6.39 6.56
N THR A 61 2.16 7.10 5.89
CA THR A 61 0.78 6.62 5.66
C THR A 61 0.73 5.35 4.82
N LEU A 62 1.68 5.14 3.90
CA LEU A 62 1.74 3.94 3.07
C LEU A 62 2.26 2.72 3.84
N ALA A 63 3.38 2.86 4.57
CA ALA A 63 4.05 1.70 5.18
C ALA A 63 4.97 2.04 6.38
N GLY A 64 4.82 3.19 7.04
CA GLY A 64 5.73 3.64 8.09
C GLY A 64 5.09 3.90 9.44
N SER A 65 3.83 3.53 9.66
CA SER A 65 3.13 3.85 10.92
C SER A 65 3.48 2.86 12.03
N PRO A 66 4.09 3.28 13.16
CA PRO A 66 4.64 2.36 14.16
C PRO A 66 3.59 1.44 14.82
N ASP A 67 2.32 1.80 14.76
CA ASP A 67 1.18 1.05 15.28
C ASP A 67 0.47 0.18 14.22
N GLY A 68 0.97 0.18 12.97
CA GLY A 68 0.35 -0.51 11.85
C GLY A 68 -0.87 0.17 11.25
N THR A 69 -1.16 1.42 11.63
CA THR A 69 -2.24 2.22 11.06
C THR A 69 -1.82 2.88 9.72
N ASP A 70 -1.39 2.05 8.78
CA ASP A 70 -0.97 2.43 7.43
C ASP A 70 -1.66 1.58 6.35
N VAL A 71 -1.43 1.91 5.07
CA VAL A 71 -2.02 1.17 3.94
C VAL A 71 -1.59 -0.29 3.94
N LEU A 72 -0.36 -0.60 4.33
CA LEU A 72 0.10 -1.98 4.50
C LEU A 72 -0.73 -2.74 5.55
N GLY A 73 -0.95 -2.14 6.72
CA GLY A 73 -1.81 -2.70 7.75
C GLY A 73 -3.27 -2.84 7.31
N LEU A 74 -3.80 -1.85 6.57
CA LEU A 74 -5.13 -1.91 5.98
C LEU A 74 -5.29 -3.11 5.03
N ILE A 75 -4.30 -3.36 4.17
CA ILE A 75 -4.29 -4.51 3.25
C ILE A 75 -4.29 -5.82 4.03
N ALA A 76 -3.46 -5.93 5.09
CA ALA A 76 -3.41 -7.13 5.93
C ALA A 76 -4.78 -7.45 6.53
N GLN A 77 -5.48 -6.44 7.07
CA GLN A 77 -6.82 -6.58 7.64
C GLN A 77 -7.87 -6.95 6.59
N ALA A 78 -7.79 -6.38 5.38
CA ALA A 78 -8.68 -6.74 4.28
C ALA A 78 -8.53 -8.22 3.88
N VAL A 79 -7.29 -8.71 3.79
CA VAL A 79 -7.03 -10.14 3.51
C VAL A 79 -7.55 -11.02 4.63
N ALA A 80 -7.28 -10.69 5.91
CA ALA A 80 -7.80 -11.46 7.04
C ALA A 80 -9.32 -11.61 7.00
N ARG A 81 -10.04 -10.52 6.68
CA ARG A 81 -11.49 -10.54 6.47
C ARG A 81 -11.90 -11.42 5.29
N LEU A 82 -11.19 -11.37 4.17
CA LEU A 82 -11.50 -12.20 3.01
C LEU A 82 -11.24 -13.69 3.25
N THR A 83 -10.31 -14.03 4.13
CA THR A 83 -9.93 -15.41 4.45
C THR A 83 -10.71 -16.03 5.60
N ASP A 84 -11.56 -15.25 6.28
CA ASP A 84 -12.39 -15.69 7.38
C ASP A 84 -13.77 -16.17 6.89
N PRO A 85 -14.17 -17.44 7.09
CA PRO A 85 -15.48 -17.95 6.70
C PRO A 85 -16.68 -17.27 7.37
N ASP A 86 -16.48 -16.62 8.53
CA ASP A 86 -17.54 -15.90 9.22
C ASP A 86 -17.87 -14.58 8.51
N THR A 87 -16.88 -13.92 7.92
CA THR A 87 -17.04 -12.65 7.20
C THR A 87 -17.04 -12.79 5.67
N ASN A 88 -16.54 -13.91 5.12
CA ASN A 88 -16.64 -14.29 3.72
C ASN A 88 -17.40 -15.62 3.54
N PRO A 89 -18.72 -15.56 3.30
CA PRO A 89 -19.55 -16.77 3.15
C PRO A 89 -19.14 -17.69 2.00
N ALA A 90 -18.41 -17.20 0.99
CA ALA A 90 -17.95 -18.04 -0.13
C ALA A 90 -17.07 -19.20 0.35
N LEU A 91 -16.32 -19.01 1.45
CA LEU A 91 -15.44 -20.03 2.03
C LEU A 91 -16.20 -21.15 2.75
N ARG A 92 -17.46 -20.93 3.14
CA ARG A 92 -18.28 -21.95 3.85
C ARG A 92 -18.58 -23.17 2.99
N THR A 93 -18.39 -23.05 1.67
CA THR A 93 -18.53 -24.16 0.71
C THR A 93 -17.34 -25.12 0.74
N LEU A 94 -16.21 -24.72 1.34
CA LEU A 94 -15.01 -25.55 1.46
C LEU A 94 -15.15 -26.59 2.58
N PRO A 95 -14.38 -27.70 2.55
CA PRO A 95 -14.23 -28.58 3.71
C PRO A 95 -13.73 -27.81 4.95
N PHE A 96 -14.20 -28.20 6.14
CA PHE A 96 -13.93 -27.50 7.40
C PHE A 96 -12.42 -27.28 7.66
N ASP A 97 -11.58 -28.28 7.40
CA ASP A 97 -10.12 -28.13 7.59
C ASP A 97 -9.54 -27.02 6.69
N ARG A 98 -10.03 -26.87 5.46
CA ARG A 98 -9.58 -25.81 4.55
C ARG A 98 -10.08 -24.43 4.98
N GLN A 99 -11.30 -24.35 5.51
CA GLN A 99 -11.83 -23.11 6.09
C GLN A 99 -10.91 -22.62 7.21
N LYS A 100 -10.53 -23.52 8.13
CA LYS A 100 -9.61 -23.22 9.22
C LYS A 100 -8.22 -22.81 8.71
N THR A 101 -7.68 -23.49 7.70
CA THR A 101 -6.39 -23.11 7.09
C THR A 101 -6.44 -21.71 6.46
N CYS A 102 -7.51 -21.38 5.74
CA CYS A 102 -7.68 -20.04 5.16
C CYS A 102 -7.68 -18.97 6.27
N GLN A 103 -8.52 -19.14 7.29
CA GLN A 103 -8.60 -18.21 8.40
C GLN A 103 -7.24 -18.02 9.08
N GLN A 104 -6.57 -19.13 9.42
CA GLN A 104 -5.24 -19.09 10.07
C GLN A 104 -4.20 -18.35 9.21
N ALA A 105 -4.23 -18.53 7.88
CA ALA A 105 -3.31 -17.84 6.98
C ALA A 105 -3.53 -16.31 6.99
N GLY A 106 -4.79 -15.85 7.06
CA GLY A 106 -5.10 -14.43 7.20
C GLY A 106 -4.65 -13.85 8.54
N GLU A 107 -4.86 -14.59 9.64
CA GLU A 107 -4.40 -14.20 10.98
C GLU A 107 -2.87 -14.11 11.05
N HIS A 108 -2.16 -15.08 10.46
CA HIS A 108 -0.70 -15.03 10.37
C HIS A 108 -0.21 -13.86 9.53
N LEU A 109 -0.86 -13.56 8.39
CA LEU A 109 -0.49 -12.40 7.58
C LEU A 109 -0.60 -11.09 8.37
N VAL A 110 -1.67 -10.91 9.15
CA VAL A 110 -1.83 -9.73 10.02
C VAL A 110 -0.72 -9.64 11.05
N PHE A 111 -0.35 -10.77 11.67
CA PHE A 111 0.74 -10.82 12.63
C PHE A 111 2.09 -10.49 11.99
N ASP A 112 2.42 -11.13 10.87
CA ASP A 112 3.70 -10.96 10.17
C ASP A 112 3.83 -9.53 9.63
N LEU A 113 2.76 -8.97 9.06
CA LEU A 113 2.74 -7.59 8.57
C LEU A 113 2.64 -6.55 9.69
N ALA A 114 2.42 -6.95 10.94
CA ALA A 114 2.52 -6.08 12.11
C ALA A 114 3.96 -5.98 12.65
N ASP A 115 4.92 -6.74 12.10
CA ASP A 115 6.33 -6.64 12.50
C ASP A 115 6.84 -5.18 12.30
N PRO A 116 7.31 -4.50 13.37
CA PRO A 116 7.85 -3.16 13.27
C PRO A 116 9.01 -3.03 12.26
N ASN A 117 9.78 -4.10 12.03
CA ASN A 117 10.91 -4.10 11.11
C ASN A 117 10.47 -3.81 9.66
N LEU A 118 9.26 -4.20 9.27
CA LEU A 118 8.73 -3.92 7.92
C LEU A 118 8.49 -2.43 7.69
N ARG A 119 8.37 -1.64 8.77
CA ARG A 119 8.08 -0.21 8.73
C ARG A 119 9.32 0.65 8.87
N ASP A 120 10.41 0.11 9.42
CA ASP A 120 11.65 0.84 9.72
C ASP A 120 12.16 1.63 8.51
N HIS A 121 12.16 1.02 7.32
CA HIS A 121 12.66 1.67 6.11
C HIS A 121 11.84 2.90 5.71
N ALA A 122 10.51 2.79 5.73
CA ALA A 122 9.62 3.90 5.41
C ALA A 122 9.68 4.99 6.50
N SER A 123 9.69 4.60 7.78
CA SER A 123 9.80 5.53 8.90
C SER A 123 11.14 6.29 8.88
N ARG A 124 12.25 5.62 8.57
CA ARG A 124 13.57 6.26 8.44
C ARG A 124 13.67 7.19 7.24
N ALA A 125 13.10 6.81 6.10
CA ALA A 125 13.02 7.68 4.94
C ALA A 125 12.21 8.95 5.28
N SER A 126 11.07 8.80 5.94
CA SER A 126 10.25 9.92 6.44
C SER A 126 11.05 10.82 7.40
N ALA A 127 11.75 10.24 8.37
CA ALA A 127 12.57 11.01 9.30
C ALA A 127 13.72 11.76 8.61
N ALA A 128 14.30 11.21 7.54
CA ALA A 128 15.36 11.85 6.77
C ALA A 128 14.86 13.02 5.90
N ILE A 129 13.58 13.02 5.52
CA ILE A 129 12.95 14.13 4.78
C ILE A 129 12.60 15.29 5.71
N HIS A 130 12.39 15.02 7.00
CA HIS A 130 12.06 16.04 7.99
C HIS A 130 13.16 17.11 8.06
N THR A 131 12.84 18.31 7.60
CA THR A 131 13.69 19.50 7.72
C THR A 131 13.25 20.28 8.95
N ASP A 132 14.16 20.46 9.91
CA ASP A 132 13.99 21.33 11.09
C ASP A 132 13.61 22.78 10.72
#